data_AF-A0A7J3TP35-F1
#
_entry.id   AF-A0A7J3TP35-F1
#
_cell.length_a   1.000
_cell.length_b   1.000
_cell.length_c   1.000
_cell.angle_alpha   90.00
_cell.angle_beta   90.00
_cell.angle_gamma   90.00
#
_symmetry.space_group_name_H-M   'P 1'
#
loop_
_entity.id
_entity.type
_entity.pdbx_description
1 polymer ?
#
loop_
_entity_poly.entity_id
_entity_poly.type
_entity_poly.pdbx_seq_one_letter_code
_entity_poly.pdbx_strand_id
1 'polypeptide(L)'
;SMDVARDALLAVGLEPEEYINRALDKSLSGGERKKIELASILAMEAKLVILDEPDSGIDVASLQNIFDAIKFMKERGTTIILITHSPFVLRQAEYAFLMCSGMIVEEGKTEDIVPYFEGKCLPCRHKNMPDVGGGKDGC
;
A
#
# COMPACT_ATOMS: atom_id res chain seq x y z
N SER A 1 3.16 10.96 -20.94
CA SER A 1 3.63 10.80 -22.34
C SER A 1 3.95 9.32 -22.59
N MET A 2 4.34 8.93 -23.81
CA MET A 2 4.84 7.57 -24.06
C MET A 2 6.07 7.23 -23.21
N ASP A 3 6.95 8.20 -22.96
CA ASP A 3 8.14 7.99 -22.13
C ASP A 3 7.77 7.65 -20.68
N VAL A 4 6.81 8.37 -20.10
CA VAL A 4 6.29 8.11 -18.74
C VAL A 4 5.73 6.69 -18.60
N ALA A 5 4.99 6.20 -19.60
CA ALA A 5 4.45 4.84 -19.57
C ALA A 5 5.55 3.77 -19.67
N ARG A 6 6.62 4.03 -20.43
CA ARG A 6 7.78 3.14 -20.52
C ARG A 6 8.55 3.10 -19.20
N ASP A 7 8.81 4.26 -18.59
CA ASP A 7 9.48 4.36 -17.30
C ASP A 7 8.68 3.64 -16.20
N ALA A 8 7.36 3.78 -16.22
CA ALA A 8 6.46 3.11 -15.28
C ALA A 8 6.50 1.58 -15.42
N LEU A 9 6.54 1.05 -16.65
CA LEU A 9 6.68 -0.40 -16.89
C LEU A 9 8.03 -0.93 -16.38
N LEU A 10 9.11 -0.21 -16.64
CA LEU A 10 10.45 -0.57 -16.12
C LEU A 10 10.47 -0.56 -14.58
N ALA A 11 9.84 0.43 -13.95
CA ALA A 11 9.79 0.55 -12.49
C ALA A 11 9.08 -0.63 -11.79
N VAL A 12 8.17 -1.33 -12.49
CA VAL A 12 7.51 -2.54 -11.98
C VAL A 12 8.13 -3.84 -12.52
N GLY A 13 9.27 -3.75 -13.21
CA GLY A 13 9.98 -4.88 -13.79
C GLY A 13 9.21 -5.56 -14.92
N LEU A 14 8.62 -4.77 -15.83
CA LEU A 14 8.06 -5.22 -17.11
C LEU A 14 8.82 -4.53 -18.26
N GLU A 15 9.17 -5.31 -19.29
CA GLU A 15 9.86 -4.79 -20.48
C GLU A 15 8.89 -3.97 -21.35
N PRO A 16 9.13 -2.66 -21.57
CA PRO A 16 8.19 -1.83 -22.30
C PRO A 16 7.90 -2.31 -23.72
N GLU A 17 8.90 -2.85 -24.42
CA GLU A 17 8.78 -3.39 -25.78
C GLU A 17 7.72 -4.49 -25.87
N GLU A 18 7.59 -5.30 -24.83
CA GLU A 18 6.63 -6.40 -24.76
C GLU A 18 5.25 -5.93 -24.29
N TYR A 19 5.21 -5.01 -23.32
CA TYR A 19 3.98 -4.69 -22.59
C TYR A 19 3.25 -3.42 -23.04
N ILE A 20 3.91 -2.45 -23.67
CA ILE A 20 3.32 -1.14 -23.98
C ILE A 20 2.10 -1.22 -24.93
N ASN A 21 2.09 -2.22 -25.81
CA ASN A 21 0.99 -2.50 -26.75
C ASN A 21 0.27 -3.82 -26.44
N ARG A 22 0.57 -4.47 -25.30
CA ARG A 22 0.01 -5.78 -24.95
C ARG A 22 -1.45 -5.64 -24.54
N ALA A 23 -2.32 -6.43 -25.18
CA ALA A 23 -3.72 -6.50 -24.77
C ALA A 23 -3.85 -7.11 -23.36
N LEU A 24 -4.70 -6.52 -22.52
CA LEU A 24 -5.01 -6.99 -21.17
C LEU A 24 -5.95 -8.22 -21.17
N ASP A 25 -5.48 -9.33 -21.71
CA ASP A 25 -6.27 -10.56 -21.88
C ASP A 25 -6.01 -11.64 -20.80
N LYS A 26 -6.64 -12.81 -20.96
CA LYS A 26 -6.56 -13.92 -19.99
C LYS A 26 -5.21 -14.66 -19.99
N SER A 27 -4.31 -14.37 -20.91
CA SER A 27 -3.00 -15.02 -20.96
C SER A 27 -1.99 -14.39 -20.00
N LEU A 28 -2.26 -13.17 -19.50
CA LEU A 28 -1.46 -12.56 -18.45
C LEU A 28 -1.63 -13.35 -17.15
N SER A 29 -0.51 -13.69 -16.52
CA SER A 29 -0.49 -14.13 -15.14
C SER A 29 -1.07 -13.06 -14.21
N GLY A 30 -1.49 -13.48 -13.01
CA GLY A 30 -1.97 -12.54 -11.99
C GLY A 30 -0.91 -11.49 -11.61
N GLY A 31 0.36 -11.90 -11.55
CA GLY A 31 1.48 -11.00 -11.26
C GLY A 31 1.72 -9.96 -12.34
N GLU A 32 1.70 -10.36 -13.62
CA GLU A 32 1.83 -9.41 -14.75
C GLU A 32 0.68 -8.41 -14.75
N ARG A 33 -0.56 -8.88 -14.54
CA ARG A 33 -1.73 -8.01 -14.46
C ARG A 33 -1.58 -6.96 -13.35
N LYS A 34 -1.15 -7.37 -12.16
CA LYS A 34 -0.92 -6.44 -11.05
C LYS A 34 0.20 -5.43 -11.34
N LYS A 35 1.30 -5.88 -11.95
CA LYS A 35 2.40 -4.98 -12.36
C LYS A 35 1.90 -3.94 -13.36
N ILE A 36 1.07 -4.32 -14.34
CA ILE A 36 0.49 -3.35 -15.27
C ILE A 36 -0.45 -2.37 -14.56
N GLU A 37 -1.25 -2.83 -13.60
CA GLU A 37 -2.08 -1.95 -12.76
C GLU A 37 -1.23 -0.93 -11.99
N LEU A 38 -0.15 -1.37 -11.35
CA LEU A 38 0.80 -0.47 -10.68
C LEU A 38 1.45 0.51 -11.65
N ALA A 39 1.96 0.04 -12.80
CA ALA A 39 2.55 0.90 -13.82
C ALA A 39 1.55 1.95 -14.32
N SER A 40 0.27 1.62 -14.43
CA SER A 40 -0.76 2.57 -14.82
C SER A 40 -0.90 3.72 -13.81
N ILE A 41 -0.84 3.41 -12.51
CA ILE A 41 -0.86 4.41 -11.44
C ILE A 41 0.38 5.30 -11.51
N LEU A 42 1.57 4.70 -11.70
CA LEU A 42 2.82 5.45 -11.85
C LEU A 42 2.76 6.41 -13.04
N ALA A 43 2.20 5.95 -14.15
CA ALA A 43 2.10 6.73 -15.38
C ALA A 43 1.10 7.90 -15.30
N MET A 44 0.17 7.88 -14.35
CA MET A 44 -0.79 8.97 -14.12
C MET A 44 -0.14 10.21 -13.51
N GLU A 45 1.06 10.11 -12.94
CA GLU A 45 1.77 11.21 -12.26
C GLU A 45 0.86 11.96 -11.25
N ALA A 46 0.05 11.19 -10.52
CA ALA A 46 -0.93 11.74 -9.61
C ALA A 46 -0.23 12.46 -8.44
N LYS A 47 -0.81 13.59 -8.01
CA LYS A 47 -0.35 14.32 -6.81
C LYS A 47 -0.74 13.61 -5.51
N LEU A 48 -1.81 12.82 -5.55
CA LEU A 48 -2.33 12.04 -4.43
C LEU A 48 -2.76 10.66 -4.94
N VAL A 49 -2.33 9.62 -4.24
CA VAL A 49 -2.74 8.23 -4.48
C VAL A 49 -3.27 7.63 -3.19
N ILE A 50 -4.39 6.93 -3.26
CA ILE A 50 -4.94 6.13 -2.17
C ILE A 50 -4.81 4.67 -2.57
N LEU A 51 -4.08 3.89 -1.78
CA LEU A 51 -3.94 2.45 -1.98
C LEU A 51 -4.66 1.72 -0.86
N ASP A 52 -5.74 1.01 -1.21
CA ASP A 52 -6.53 0.21 -0.28
C ASP A 52 -6.10 -1.25 -0.35
N GLU A 53 -5.51 -1.74 0.75
CA GLU A 53 -4.90 -3.07 0.89
C GLU A 53 -4.06 -3.49 -0.34
N PRO A 54 -2.98 -2.74 -0.67
CA PRO A 54 -2.26 -2.96 -1.91
C PRO A 54 -1.63 -4.36 -2.03
N ASP A 55 -1.35 -5.00 -0.90
CA ASP A 55 -0.81 -6.35 -0.76
C ASP A 55 -1.86 -7.48 -0.81
N SER A 56 -3.16 -7.15 -0.83
CA SER A 56 -4.23 -8.15 -0.83
C SER A 56 -4.21 -9.00 -2.10
N GLY A 57 -4.17 -10.33 -1.92
CA GLY A 57 -4.09 -11.30 -3.01
C GLY A 57 -2.74 -11.36 -3.72
N ILE A 58 -1.69 -10.75 -3.16
CA ILE A 58 -0.33 -10.70 -3.71
C ILE A 58 0.57 -11.66 -2.92
N ASP A 59 1.41 -12.42 -3.63
CA ASP A 59 2.41 -13.27 -3.00
C ASP A 59 3.57 -12.45 -2.42
N VAL A 60 4.29 -13.00 -1.44
CA VAL A 60 5.37 -12.31 -0.73
C VAL A 60 6.49 -11.85 -1.69
N ALA A 61 6.79 -12.61 -2.74
CA ALA A 61 7.84 -12.24 -3.69
C ALA A 61 7.43 -11.02 -4.54
N SER A 62 6.13 -10.83 -4.75
CA SER A 62 5.57 -9.70 -5.50
C SER A 62 5.39 -8.42 -4.68
N LEU A 63 5.47 -8.47 -3.34
CA LEU A 63 5.37 -7.29 -2.47
C LEU A 63 6.43 -6.23 -2.77
N GLN A 64 7.62 -6.66 -3.17
CA GLN A 64 8.71 -5.73 -3.49
C GLN A 64 8.33 -4.77 -4.62
N ASN A 65 7.58 -5.24 -5.63
CA ASN A 65 7.13 -4.39 -6.73
C ASN A 65 6.19 -3.27 -6.26
N ILE A 66 5.37 -3.54 -5.23
CA ILE A 66 4.50 -2.53 -4.62
C ILE A 66 5.34 -1.49 -3.87
N PHE A 67 6.34 -1.93 -3.12
CA PHE A 67 7.23 -1.03 -2.37
C PHE A 67 8.06 -0.15 -3.30
N ASP A 68 8.57 -0.73 -4.40
CA ASP A 68 9.30 0.02 -5.42
C ASP A 68 8.40 1.06 -6.10
N ALA A 69 7.14 0.71 -6.40
CA ALA A 69 6.16 1.66 -6.92
C ALA A 69 5.84 2.80 -5.93
N ILE A 70 5.64 2.48 -4.64
CA ILE A 70 5.42 3.47 -3.58
C ILE A 70 6.63 4.42 -3.50
N LYS A 71 7.84 3.87 -3.48
CA LYS A 71 9.08 4.65 -3.44
C LYS A 71 9.20 5.57 -4.65
N PHE A 72 8.96 5.05 -5.86
CA PHE A 72 8.99 5.84 -7.09
C PHE A 72 8.02 7.02 -7.06
N MET A 73 6.78 6.80 -6.59
CA MET A 73 5.79 7.86 -6.45
C MET A 73 6.25 8.92 -5.43
N LYS A 74 6.78 8.51 -4.27
CA LYS A 74 7.29 9.43 -3.24
C LYS A 74 8.43 10.29 -3.74
N GLU A 75 9.39 9.71 -4.46
CA GLU A 75 10.53 10.42 -5.05
C GLU A 75 10.10 11.49 -6.06
N ARG A 76 8.91 11.34 -6.66
CA ARG A 76 8.31 12.33 -7.58
C ARG A 76 7.36 13.32 -6.90
N GLY A 77 7.27 13.28 -5.57
CA GLY A 77 6.44 14.20 -4.78
C GLY A 77 4.96 13.84 -4.72
N THR A 78 4.59 12.61 -5.05
CA THR A 78 3.21 12.11 -4.85
C THR A 78 2.95 11.90 -3.36
N THR A 79 1.82 12.42 -2.86
CA THR A 79 1.30 12.06 -1.54
C THR A 79 0.61 10.72 -1.62
N ILE A 80 0.88 9.82 -0.67
CA ILE A 80 0.31 8.46 -0.66
C ILE A 80 -0.43 8.24 0.66
N ILE A 81 -1.68 7.80 0.57
CA ILE A 81 -2.46 7.29 1.69
C ILE A 81 -2.54 5.76 1.53
N LEU A 82 -1.99 5.04 2.50
CA LEU A 82 -2.04 3.58 2.55
C LEU A 82 -3.11 3.17 3.56
N ILE A 83 -4.01 2.28 3.15
CA ILE A 83 -4.94 1.59 4.05
C ILE A 83 -4.47 0.14 4.08
N THR A 84 -4.10 -0.35 5.26
CA THR A 84 -3.54 -1.70 5.40
C THR A 84 -3.69 -2.23 6.81
N HIS A 85 -3.77 -3.56 6.92
CA HIS A 85 -3.63 -4.31 8.16
C HIS A 85 -2.25 -4.99 8.27
N SER A 86 -1.36 -4.77 7.31
CA SER A 86 -0.05 -5.42 7.19
C SER A 86 1.06 -4.54 7.76
N PRO A 87 1.79 -4.98 8.80
CA PRO A 87 2.94 -4.25 9.33
C PRO A 87 4.03 -4.00 8.29
N PHE A 88 4.14 -4.85 7.26
CA PHE A 88 5.13 -4.69 6.18
C PHE A 88 4.80 -3.51 5.26
N VAL A 89 3.53 -3.35 4.90
CA VAL A 89 3.05 -2.21 4.10
C VAL A 89 3.07 -0.94 4.94
N LEU A 90 2.63 -1.02 6.20
CA LEU A 90 2.63 0.11 7.13
C LEU A 90 4.03 0.75 7.26
N ARG A 91 5.09 -0.07 7.31
CA ARG A 91 6.49 0.39 7.36
C ARG A 91 6.97 1.21 6.16
N GLN A 92 6.20 1.28 5.06
CA GLN A 92 6.51 2.14 3.92
C GLN A 92 6.06 3.60 4.12
N ALA A 93 5.21 3.87 5.11
CA ALA A 93 4.73 5.20 5.46
C ALA A 93 5.64 5.88 6.48
N GLU A 94 5.67 7.22 6.45
CA GLU A 94 6.34 8.05 7.47
C GLU A 94 5.49 8.27 8.74
N TYR A 95 4.17 8.35 8.56
CA TYR A 95 3.21 8.68 9.60
C TYR A 95 1.99 7.76 9.47
N ALA A 96 1.40 7.39 10.59
CA ALA A 96 0.28 6.45 10.63
C ALA A 96 -0.81 6.90 11.59
N PHE A 97 -2.04 6.55 11.23
CA PHE A 97 -3.23 6.72 12.06
C PHE A 97 -3.80 5.34 12.32
N LEU A 98 -4.03 5.02 13.58
CA LEU A 98 -4.71 3.81 13.98
C LEU A 98 -6.20 4.11 14.12
N MET A 99 -7.01 3.42 13.34
CA MET A 99 -8.47 3.57 13.38
C MET A 99 -9.12 2.34 13.99
N CYS A 100 -10.07 2.56 14.90
CA CYS A 100 -10.96 1.53 15.44
C CYS A 100 -12.38 2.09 15.56
N SER A 101 -13.37 1.35 15.06
CA SER A 101 -14.79 1.73 15.16
C SER A 101 -15.10 3.14 14.64
N GLY A 102 -14.43 3.57 13.58
CA GLY A 102 -14.62 4.90 12.98
C GLY A 102 -13.93 6.05 13.72
N MET A 103 -13.14 5.78 14.77
CA MET A 103 -12.37 6.78 15.49
C MET A 103 -10.87 6.54 15.33
N ILE A 104 -10.09 7.62 15.26
CA ILE A 104 -8.64 7.58 15.40
C ILE A 104 -8.35 7.39 16.89
N VAL A 105 -7.70 6.29 17.24
CA VAL A 105 -7.39 5.95 18.64
C VAL A 105 -5.93 6.23 18.98
N GLU A 106 -5.05 6.28 17.98
CA GLU A 106 -3.64 6.66 18.13
C GLU A 106 -3.11 7.20 16.80
N GLU A 107 -2.13 8.10 16.84
CA GLU A 107 -1.45 8.62 15.65
C GLU A 107 -0.01 9.04 15.94
N GLY A 108 0.87 8.93 14.94
CA GLY A 108 2.27 9.28 15.14
C GLY A 108 3.17 8.80 14.03
N LYS A 109 4.48 8.83 14.28
CA LYS A 109 5.44 8.20 13.38
C LYS A 109 5.15 6.71 13.29
N THR A 110 5.30 6.15 12.10
CA THR A 110 5.03 4.74 11.84
C THR A 110 5.74 3.81 12.83
N GLU A 111 6.97 4.12 13.21
CA GLU A 111 7.77 3.33 14.16
C GLU A 111 7.13 3.23 15.55
N ASP A 112 6.39 4.26 15.97
CA ASP A 112 5.69 4.31 17.26
C ASP A 112 4.36 3.55 17.20
N ILE A 113 3.76 3.45 16.01
CA ILE A 113 2.43 2.86 15.77
C ILE A 113 2.51 1.35 15.50
N VAL A 114 3.52 0.88 14.77
CA VAL A 114 3.66 -0.54 14.38
C VAL A 114 3.58 -1.52 15.58
N PRO A 115 4.23 -1.27 16.74
CA PRO A 115 4.14 -2.17 17.90
C PRO A 115 2.71 -2.40 18.41
N TYR A 116 1.81 -1.43 18.18
CA TYR A 116 0.39 -1.57 18.55
C TYR A 116 -0.29 -2.63 17.68
N PHE A 117 -0.07 -2.62 16.36
CA PHE A 117 -0.64 -3.62 15.45
C PHE A 117 -0.11 -5.02 15.74
N GLU A 118 1.18 -5.13 16.10
CA GLU A 118 1.81 -6.43 16.36
C GLU A 118 1.44 -7.04 17.72
N GLY A 119 1.04 -6.22 18.71
CA GLY A 119 0.89 -6.69 20.09
C GLY A 119 -0.38 -6.27 20.85
N LYS A 120 -1.13 -5.27 20.39
CA LYS A 120 -2.28 -4.68 21.11
C LYS A 120 -3.60 -4.72 20.34
N CYS A 121 -3.57 -4.76 19.01
CA CYS A 121 -4.75 -4.89 18.17
C CYS A 121 -5.33 -6.33 18.22
N LEU A 122 -5.88 -6.72 19.36
CA LEU A 122 -6.56 -8.00 19.58
C LEU A 122 -8.07 -7.87 19.27
N PRO A 123 -8.77 -8.97 18.94
CA PRO A 123 -10.22 -8.95 18.76
C PRO A 123 -10.93 -8.42 20.01
N CYS A 124 -11.47 -7.21 19.90
CA CYS A 124 -12.18 -6.58 20.99
C CYS A 124 -13.57 -7.20 21.21
N ARG A 125 -14.02 -7.28 22.47
CA ARG A 125 -15.37 -7.82 22.79
C ARG A 125 -16.49 -6.80 22.61
N HIS A 126 -16.14 -5.53 22.44
CA HIS A 126 -17.06 -4.41 22.26
C HIS A 126 -17.28 -4.14 20.76
N LYS A 127 -18.55 -3.98 20.36
CA LYS A 127 -18.92 -3.61 18.98
C LYS A 127 -18.99 -2.09 18.86
N ASN A 128 -18.28 -1.53 17.89
CA ASN A 128 -18.37 -0.12 17.50
C ASN A 128 -18.07 0.91 18.61
N MET A 129 -17.39 0.51 19.68
CA MET A 129 -16.81 1.41 20.67
C MET A 129 -15.38 0.96 20.91
N PRO A 130 -14.35 1.76 20.63
CA PRO A 130 -12.98 1.44 21.00
C PRO A 130 -12.79 1.68 22.50
N ASP A 131 -12.10 0.75 23.18
CA ASP A 131 -11.68 0.96 24.57
C ASP A 131 -10.39 1.79 24.57
N VAL A 132 -10.53 3.10 24.77
CA VAL A 132 -9.42 4.07 24.83
C VAL A 132 -8.74 4.12 26.21
N GLY A 133 -9.08 3.21 27.13
CA GLY A 133 -8.46 3.13 28.45
C GLY A 133 -7.02 2.64 28.36
N GLY A 134 -6.05 3.54 28.55
CA GLY A 134 -4.60 3.31 28.43
C GLY A 134 -3.97 2.31 29.43
N GLY A 135 -4.52 1.11 29.56
CA GLY A 135 -4.00 0.00 30.35
C GLY A 135 -3.58 -1.19 29.49
N LYS A 136 -3.01 -2.23 30.12
CA LYS A 136 -2.60 -3.50 29.46
C LYS A 136 -3.76 -4.31 28.87
N ASP A 137 -5.00 -3.90 29.15
CA ASP A 137 -6.25 -4.56 28.76
C ASP A 137 -7.13 -3.69 27.84
N GLY A 138 -6.73 -2.44 27.55
CA GLY A 138 -7.41 -1.58 26.58
C GLY A 138 -6.92 -1.89 25.16
N CYS A 139 -7.66 -1.40 24.16
CA CYS A 139 -7.18 -1.41 22.78
C CYS A 139 -5.85 -0.65 22.73
#